data_AF-A0A970X1Y1-F1
#
_entry.id   AF-A0A970X1Y1-F1
#
_cell.length_a   1.000
_cell.length_b   1.000
_cell.length_c   1.000
_cell.angle_alpha   90.00
_cell.angle_beta   90.00
_cell.angle_gamma   90.00
#
_symmetry.space_group_name_H-M   'P 1'
#
loop_
_entity.id
_entity.type
_entity.pdbx_description
1 polymer ?
#
loop_
_entity_poly.entity_id
_entity_poly.type
_entity_poly.pdbx_seq_one_letter_code
_entity_poly.pdbx_strand_id
1 'polypeptide(L)'
;MTHLSKNLVYFGMGLFALTILFRLLLSHLLQATQFNAVWLLATVYTVAVFSLGWVFGKKDKQFLPLFDIGFRIHATTYVISNAVAECWLLLGLLSDYESPRIIHLTALFWGLGLLLHGLLYLLSRKQAIKGIKRTDLFE
;
A
#
# COMPACT_ATOMS: atom_id res chain seq x y z
N MET A 1 -1.38 -10.59 -20.64
CA MET A 1 -2.47 -10.57 -19.64
C MET A 1 -1.83 -10.53 -18.27
N THR A 2 -2.18 -9.52 -17.48
CA THR A 2 -1.69 -9.25 -16.12
C THR A 2 -2.20 -10.32 -15.17
N HIS A 3 -1.40 -11.34 -14.89
CA HIS A 3 -1.72 -12.28 -13.82
C HIS A 3 -1.51 -11.58 -12.47
N LEU A 4 -2.61 -11.23 -11.80
CA LEU A 4 -2.59 -10.94 -10.38
C LEU A 4 -2.04 -12.19 -9.67
N SER A 5 -0.92 -12.05 -8.96
CA SER A 5 -0.30 -13.21 -8.33
C SER A 5 -1.04 -13.56 -7.05
N LYS A 6 -1.04 -14.85 -6.69
CA LYS A 6 -1.66 -15.31 -5.44
C LYS A 6 -1.09 -14.56 -4.22
N ASN A 7 0.22 -14.28 -4.22
CA ASN A 7 0.85 -13.53 -3.13
C ASN A 7 0.41 -12.07 -3.08
N LEU A 8 0.20 -11.41 -4.23
CA LEU A 8 -0.32 -10.04 -4.26
C LEU A 8 -1.77 -9.99 -3.75
N VAL A 9 -2.58 -11.01 -4.06
CA VAL A 9 -3.94 -11.15 -3.49
C VAL A 9 -3.89 -11.30 -1.98
N TYR A 10 -3.08 -12.23 -1.45
CA TYR A 10 -2.95 -12.41 -0.01
C TYR A 10 -2.38 -11.19 0.70
N PHE A 11 -1.40 -10.52 0.09
CA PHE A 11 -0.92 -9.22 0.54
C PHE A 11 -2.06 -8.21 0.63
N GLY A 12 -2.86 -8.07 -0.44
CA GLY A 12 -3.99 -7.14 -0.49
C GLY A 12 -5.05 -7.43 0.57
N MET A 13 -5.40 -8.70 0.78
CA MET A 13 -6.34 -9.11 1.83
C MET A 13 -5.82 -8.78 3.23
N GLY A 14 -4.56 -9.11 3.51
CA GLY A 14 -3.93 -8.81 4.80
C GLY A 14 -3.81 -7.30 5.03
N LEU A 15 -3.45 -6.55 4.00
CA LEU A 15 -3.40 -5.10 4.05
C LEU A 15 -4.77 -4.52 4.35
N PHE A 16 -5.82 -4.94 3.63
CA PHE A 16 -7.18 -4.44 3.82
C PHE A 16 -7.64 -4.63 5.28
N ALA A 17 -7.42 -5.81 5.84
CA ALA A 17 -7.74 -6.09 7.24
C ALA A 17 -6.94 -5.19 8.20
N LEU A 18 -5.63 -5.02 7.97
CA LEU A 18 -4.79 -4.13 8.77
C LEU A 18 -5.22 -2.67 8.67
N THR A 19 -5.59 -2.19 7.48
CA THR A 19 -6.03 -0.82 7.26
C THR A 19 -7.36 -0.54 7.97
N ILE A 20 -8.32 -1.47 7.91
CA ILE A 20 -9.58 -1.35 8.67
C ILE A 20 -9.28 -1.27 10.17
N LEU A 21 -8.45 -2.19 10.69
CA LEU A 21 -8.07 -2.18 12.10
C LEU A 21 -7.38 -0.86 12.50
N PHE A 22 -6.48 -0.36 11.65
CA PHE A 22 -5.82 0.92 11.86
C PHE A 22 -6.84 2.07 11.91
N ARG A 23 -7.81 2.14 11.00
CA ARG A 23 -8.85 3.19 11.00
C ARG A 23 -9.73 3.14 12.25
N LEU A 24 -10.15 1.94 12.67
CA LEU A 24 -10.92 1.76 13.91
C LEU A 24 -10.17 2.30 15.13
N LEU A 25 -8.91 1.88 15.29
CA LEU A 25 -8.09 2.31 16.42
C LEU A 25 -7.74 3.80 16.34
N LEU A 26 -7.47 4.33 15.14
CA LEU A 26 -7.17 5.74 14.93
C LEU A 26 -8.35 6.62 15.34
N SER A 27 -9.55 6.34 14.83
CA SER A 27 -10.76 7.08 15.18
C SER A 27 -11.02 7.03 16.69
N HIS A 28 -10.83 5.86 17.32
CA HIS A 28 -10.99 5.71 18.76
C HIS A 28 -9.98 6.55 19.57
N LEU A 29 -8.68 6.49 19.22
CA LEU A 29 -7.64 7.24 19.92
C LEU A 29 -7.80 8.76 19.74
N LEU A 30 -8.18 9.20 18.54
CA LEU A 30 -8.47 10.60 18.27
C LEU A 30 -9.65 11.09 19.11
N GLN A 31 -10.75 10.32 19.16
CA GLN A 31 -11.91 10.67 19.98
C GLN A 31 -11.57 10.73 21.48
N ALA A 32 -10.70 9.83 21.95
CA ALA A 32 -10.19 9.83 23.32
C ALA A 32 -9.10 10.90 23.58
N THR A 33 -8.78 11.74 22.60
CA THR A 33 -7.72 12.78 22.65
C THR A 33 -6.32 12.23 22.98
N GLN A 34 -6.09 10.94 22.73
CA GLN A 34 -4.82 10.25 22.98
C GLN A 34 -3.83 10.45 21.82
N PHE A 35 -3.50 11.71 21.50
CA PHE A 35 -2.72 12.05 20.31
C PHE A 35 -1.31 11.44 20.28
N ASN A 36 -0.69 11.23 21.44
CA ASN A 36 0.61 10.55 21.50
C ASN A 36 0.53 9.07 21.09
N ALA A 37 -0.56 8.39 21.44
CA ALA A 37 -0.79 7.00 21.06
C ALA A 37 -1.04 6.84 19.55
N VAL A 38 -1.51 7.89 18.86
CA VAL A 38 -1.65 7.90 17.40
C VAL A 38 -0.31 7.71 16.70
N TRP A 39 0.77 8.33 17.18
CA TRP A 39 2.11 8.14 16.63
C TRP A 39 2.61 6.70 16.80
N LEU A 40 2.36 6.11 17.96
CA LEU A 40 2.68 4.70 18.21
C LEU A 40 1.88 3.78 17.28
N LEU A 41 0.57 4.00 17.16
CA LEU A 41 -0.30 3.25 16.27
C LEU A 41 0.16 3.35 14.81
N ALA A 42 0.49 4.55 14.34
CA ALA A 42 0.99 4.79 12.98
C ALA A 42 2.33 4.08 12.72
N THR A 43 3.23 4.08 13.70
CA THR A 43 4.51 3.37 13.64
C THR A 43 4.30 1.87 13.54
N VAL A 44 3.46 1.30 14.41
CA VAL A 44 3.13 -0.14 14.40
C VAL A 44 2.48 -0.55 13.07
N TYR A 45 1.52 0.24 12.58
CA TYR A 45 0.88 0.02 11.30
C TYR A 45 1.90 0.02 10.14
N THR A 46 2.80 1.00 10.13
CA THR A 46 3.86 1.11 9.09
C THR A 46 4.76 -0.13 9.10
N VAL A 47 5.22 -0.57 10.28
CA VAL A 47 6.06 -1.77 10.42
C VAL A 47 5.31 -3.02 9.98
N ALA A 48 4.03 -3.15 10.32
CA ALA A 48 3.19 -4.29 9.93
C ALA A 48 2.99 -4.34 8.41
N VAL A 49 2.60 -3.23 7.77
CA VAL A 49 2.42 -3.12 6.31
C VAL A 49 3.73 -3.40 5.58
N PHE A 50 4.85 -2.83 6.06
CA PHE A 50 6.17 -3.08 5.48
C PHE A 50 6.55 -4.56 5.56
N SER A 51 6.39 -5.17 6.74
CA SER A 51 6.69 -6.59 6.95
C SER A 51 5.83 -7.48 6.05
N LEU A 52 4.53 -7.16 5.92
CA LEU A 52 3.61 -7.87 5.03
C LEU A 52 4.05 -7.78 3.58
N GLY A 53 4.36 -6.57 3.10
CA GLY A 53 4.85 -6.33 1.74
C GLY A 53 6.17 -7.04 1.48
N TRP A 54 7.09 -7.03 2.44
CA TRP A 54 8.37 -7.71 2.35
C TRP A 54 8.22 -9.22 2.21
N VAL A 55 7.39 -9.85 3.05
CA VAL A 55 7.15 -11.30 3.04
C VAL A 55 6.52 -11.73 1.73
N PHE A 56 5.43 -11.09 1.31
CA PHE A 56 4.73 -11.49 0.08
C PHE A 56 5.48 -11.08 -1.19
N GLY A 57 6.21 -9.96 -1.17
CA GLY A 57 7.07 -9.54 -2.28
C GLY A 57 8.24 -10.49 -2.52
N LYS A 58 8.89 -10.98 -1.44
CA LYS A 58 9.92 -12.02 -1.55
C LYS A 58 9.35 -13.32 -2.13
N LYS A 59 8.19 -13.76 -1.63
CA LYS A 59 7.51 -14.94 -2.18
C LYS A 59 7.19 -14.75 -3.66
N ASP A 60 6.67 -13.58 -4.06
CA ASP A 60 6.34 -13.33 -5.46
C ASP A 60 7.56 -13.41 -6.37
N LYS A 61 8.71 -12.86 -5.94
CA LYS A 61 9.97 -12.92 -6.69
C LYS A 61 10.47 -14.36 -6.92
N GLN A 62 10.24 -15.25 -5.95
CA GLN A 62 10.67 -16.64 -6.03
C GLN A 62 9.83 -17.46 -7.04
N PHE A 63 8.54 -17.14 -7.18
CA PHE A 63 7.63 -17.88 -8.06
C PHE A 63 7.50 -17.29 -9.46
N LEU A 64 7.67 -15.98 -9.59
CA LEU A 64 7.64 -15.26 -10.86
C LEU A 64 8.74 -14.19 -10.84
N PRO A 65 9.77 -14.24 -11.70
CA PRO A 65 10.83 -13.22 -11.79
C PRO A 65 10.29 -11.94 -12.45
N LEU A 66 9.22 -11.38 -11.89
CA LEU A 66 8.57 -10.17 -12.37
C LEU A 66 9.44 -8.97 -12.00
N PHE A 67 9.73 -8.17 -13.01
CA PHE A 67 10.45 -6.91 -12.85
C PHE A 67 9.76 -5.89 -11.93
N ASP A 68 8.45 -6.02 -11.71
CA ASP A 68 7.59 -4.94 -11.23
C ASP A 68 6.97 -5.16 -9.84
N ILE A 69 7.50 -6.12 -9.07
CA ILE A 69 6.95 -6.50 -7.75
C ILE A 69 6.83 -5.30 -6.81
N GLY A 70 7.86 -4.47 -6.72
CA GLY A 70 7.86 -3.28 -5.86
C GLY A 70 6.74 -2.30 -6.25
N PHE A 71 6.59 -2.01 -7.54
CA PHE A 71 5.52 -1.12 -8.02
C PHE A 71 4.13 -1.71 -7.73
N ARG A 72 3.93 -3.01 -7.98
CA ARG A 72 2.64 -3.68 -7.73
C ARG A 72 2.24 -3.63 -6.26
N ILE A 73 3.18 -3.82 -5.34
CA ILE A 73 2.95 -3.69 -3.90
C ILE A 73 2.57 -2.26 -3.57
N HIS A 74 3.35 -1.25 -3.98
CA HIS A 74 3.05 0.16 -3.69
C HIS A 74 1.70 0.61 -4.27
N ALA A 75 1.39 0.19 -5.50
CA ALA A 75 0.10 0.51 -6.14
C ALA A 75 -1.08 -0.14 -5.39
N THR A 76 -0.93 -1.41 -4.98
CA THR A 76 -1.94 -2.11 -4.18
C THR A 76 -2.11 -1.42 -2.82
N THR A 77 -1.02 -1.03 -2.17
CA THR A 77 -1.08 -0.32 -0.89
C THR A 77 -1.80 1.00 -1.00
N TYR A 78 -1.48 1.77 -2.04
CA TYR A 78 -2.12 3.04 -2.32
C TYR A 78 -3.62 2.89 -2.53
N VAL A 79 -4.04 1.98 -3.42
CA VAL A 79 -5.46 1.79 -3.74
C VAL A 79 -6.24 1.36 -2.50
N ILE A 80 -5.77 0.33 -1.79
CA ILE A 80 -6.49 -0.21 -0.64
C ILE A 80 -6.54 0.82 0.50
N SER A 81 -5.42 1.45 0.83
CA SER A 81 -5.36 2.38 1.97
C SER A 81 -6.26 3.59 1.75
N ASN A 82 -6.23 4.17 0.55
CA ASN A 82 -7.05 5.33 0.24
C ASN A 82 -8.52 4.96 0.03
N ALA A 83 -8.83 3.83 -0.60
CA ALA A 83 -10.21 3.37 -0.72
C ALA A 83 -10.87 3.14 0.64
N VAL A 84 -10.15 2.52 1.59
CA VAL A 84 -10.65 2.34 2.96
C VAL A 84 -10.85 3.68 3.66
N ALA A 85 -9.92 4.64 3.50
CA ALA A 85 -10.06 5.97 4.09
C ALA A 85 -11.25 6.76 3.52
N GLU A 86 -11.43 6.73 2.20
CA GLU A 86 -12.58 7.35 1.52
C GLU A 86 -13.90 6.68 1.93
N CYS A 87 -13.95 5.35 2.02
CA CYS A 87 -15.12 4.65 2.58
C CYS A 87 -15.38 5.08 4.03
N TRP A 88 -14.34 5.27 4.83
CA TRP A 88 -14.48 5.75 6.22
C TRP A 88 -15.14 7.13 6.29
N LEU A 89 -14.74 8.03 5.39
CA LEU A 89 -15.35 9.35 5.22
C LEU A 89 -16.82 9.24 4.79
N LEU A 90 -17.10 8.47 3.72
CA LEU A 90 -18.44 8.34 3.15
C LEU A 90 -19.44 7.69 4.12
N LEU A 91 -18.96 6.82 5.00
CA LEU A 91 -19.77 6.18 6.04
C LEU A 91 -19.92 7.04 7.31
N GLY A 92 -19.32 8.23 7.36
CA GLY A 92 -19.38 9.11 8.53
C GLY A 92 -18.64 8.58 9.76
N LEU A 93 -17.61 7.76 9.56
CA LEU A 93 -16.86 7.09 10.64
C LEU A 93 -15.62 7.89 11.11
N LEU A 94 -15.45 9.12 10.63
CA LEU A 94 -14.37 10.00 11.07
C LEU A 94 -14.55 10.38 12.53
N SER A 95 -13.43 10.57 13.23
CA SER A 95 -13.46 11.23 14.54
C SER A 95 -13.71 12.73 14.35
N ASP A 96 -14.28 13.38 15.37
CA ASP A 96 -14.46 14.85 15.39
C ASP A 96 -13.14 15.63 15.27
N TYR A 97 -12.01 14.96 15.57
CA TYR A 97 -10.67 15.53 15.45
C TYR A 97 -9.99 15.25 14.09
N GLU A 98 -10.67 14.57 13.17
CA GLU A 98 -10.17 14.29 11.83
C GLU A 98 -10.88 15.14 10.77
N SER A 99 -10.12 15.97 10.05
CA SER A 99 -10.68 16.76 8.95
C SER A 99 -10.84 15.92 7.69
N PRO A 100 -12.01 15.90 7.02
CA PRO A 100 -12.19 15.24 5.71
C PRO A 100 -11.13 15.64 4.68
N ARG A 101 -10.68 16.90 4.73
CA ARG A 101 -9.66 17.44 3.83
C ARG A 101 -8.34 16.65 3.91
N ILE A 102 -7.98 16.13 5.09
CA ILE A 102 -6.71 15.42 5.27
C ILE A 102 -6.67 14.10 4.50
N ILE A 103 -7.83 13.44 4.32
CA ILE A 103 -7.95 12.18 3.58
C ILE A 103 -7.61 12.40 2.11
N HIS A 104 -8.26 13.39 1.49
CA HIS A 104 -8.02 13.70 0.08
C HIS A 104 -6.60 14.24 -0.17
N LEU A 105 -6.07 15.09 0.72
CA LEU A 105 -4.70 15.59 0.58
C LEU A 105 -3.66 14.48 0.72
N THR A 106 -3.89 13.52 1.64
CA THR A 106 -3.01 12.36 1.80
C THR A 106 -3.03 11.49 0.53
N ALA A 107 -4.22 11.22 -0.01
CA ALA A 107 -4.39 10.46 -1.25
C ALA A 107 -3.71 11.15 -2.44
N LEU A 108 -3.81 12.47 -2.55
CA LEU A 108 -3.18 13.24 -3.61
C LEU A 108 -1.65 13.22 -3.48
N PHE A 109 -1.12 13.55 -2.30
CA PHE A 109 0.32 13.62 -2.05
C PHE A 109 0.99 12.26 -2.29
N TRP A 110 0.42 11.18 -1.77
CA TRP A 110 0.93 9.83 -2.02
C TRP A 110 0.74 9.41 -3.48
N GLY A 111 -0.36 9.84 -4.12
CA GLY A 111 -0.64 9.56 -5.53
C GLY A 111 0.45 10.12 -6.45
N LEU A 112 0.96 11.31 -6.17
CA LEU A 112 2.09 11.90 -6.90
C LEU A 112 3.37 11.05 -6.77
N GLY A 113 3.66 10.55 -5.56
CA GLY A 113 4.79 9.64 -5.33
C GLY A 113 4.63 8.31 -6.08
N LEU A 114 3.42 7.74 -6.09
CA LEU A 114 3.13 6.52 -6.85
C LEU A 114 3.23 6.75 -8.36
N LEU A 115 2.78 7.90 -8.86
CA LEU A 115 2.88 8.28 -10.27
C LEU A 115 4.36 8.37 -10.69
N LEU A 116 5.20 9.02 -9.89
CA LEU A 116 6.64 9.05 -10.13
C LEU A 116 7.24 7.64 -10.16
N HIS A 117 6.89 6.78 -9.20
CA HIS A 117 7.35 5.39 -9.18
C HIS A 117 6.86 4.61 -10.42
N GLY A 118 5.64 4.86 -10.89
CA GLY A 118 5.09 4.30 -12.11
C GLY A 118 5.87 4.72 -13.36
N LEU A 119 6.24 6.00 -13.47
CA LEU A 119 7.07 6.51 -14.56
C LEU A 119 8.45 5.85 -14.58
N LEU A 120 9.12 5.76 -13.42
CA LEU A 120 10.41 5.07 -13.29
C LEU A 120 10.31 3.59 -13.68
N TYR A 121 9.23 2.91 -13.28
CA TYR A 121 8.94 1.55 -13.72
C TYR A 121 8.79 1.44 -15.24
N LEU A 122 8.01 2.33 -15.87
CA LEU A 122 7.79 2.34 -17.32
C LEU A 122 9.07 2.62 -18.12
N LEU A 123 9.98 3.41 -17.58
CA LEU A 123 11.30 3.62 -18.18
C LEU A 123 12.17 2.36 -18.05
N SER A 124 12.18 1.75 -16.86
CA SER A 124 13.08 0.64 -16.55
C SER A 124 12.65 -0.68 -17.20
N ARG A 125 11.35 -0.92 -17.39
CA ARG A 125 10.82 -2.13 -18.06
C ARG A 125 11.26 -2.27 -19.52
N LYS A 126 11.76 -1.20 -20.16
CA LYS A 126 12.35 -1.27 -21.52
C LYS A 126 13.57 -2.20 -21.57
N GLN A 127 14.19 -2.45 -20.41
CA GLN A 127 15.32 -3.37 -20.24
C GLN A 127 14.90 -4.80 -19.89
N ALA A 128 13.60 -5.12 -19.90
CA ALA A 128 13.05 -6.44 -19.65
C ALA A 128 12.48 -7.06 -20.94
N ILE A 129 12.59 -8.39 -21.08
CA ILE A 129 11.93 -9.16 -22.15
C ILE A 129 10.88 -10.04 -21.47
N LYS A 130 9.61 -9.93 -21.91
CA LYS A 130 8.46 -10.64 -21.29
C LYS A 130 8.35 -10.46 -19.76
N GLY A 131 8.83 -9.34 -19.22
CA GLY A 131 8.75 -9.03 -17.77
C GLY A 131 9.91 -9.57 -16.93
N ILE A 132 10.89 -10.24 -17.56
CA ILE A 132 12.12 -10.74 -16.93
C ILE A 132 13.27 -9.81 -17.32
N LYS A 133 14.18 -9.48 -16.38
CA LYS A 133 15.35 -8.66 -16.69
C LYS A 133 16.21 -9.36 -17.74
N ARG A 134 16.75 -8.60 -18.70
CA ARG A 134 17.67 -9.15 -19.72
C ARG A 134 18.90 -9.83 -19.12
N THR A 135 19.41 -9.32 -18.00
CA THR A 135 20.54 -9.90 -17.27
C THR A 135 20.26 -11.31 -16.75
N ASP A 136 19.01 -11.57 -16.36
CA ASP A 136 18.60 -12.80 -15.70
C ASP A 136 18.21 -13.89 -16.72
N LEU A 137 18.30 -13.61 -18.02
CA LEU A 137 17.90 -14.53 -19.10
C LEU A 137 19.06 -15.33 -19.70
N PHE A 138 20.30 -14.94 -19.43
CA PHE A 138 21.51 -15.53 -20.03
C PHE A 138 22.53 -16.01 -18.97
N GLU A 139 22.09 -16.13 -17.72
CA GLU A 139 22.74 -16.92 -16.67
C GLU A 139 22.19 -18.36 -16.69
#